data_AF-A0A812LV28-F1
#
_entry.id   AF-A0A812LV28-F1
#
_cell.length_a   1.000
_cell.length_b   1.000
_cell.length_c   1.000
_cell.angle_alpha   90.00
_cell.angle_beta   90.00
_cell.angle_gamma   90.00
#
_symmetry.space_group_name_H-M   'P 1'
#
loop_
_entity.id
_entity.type
_entity.pdbx_description
1 polymer ?
#
loop_
_entity_poly.entity_id
_entity_poly.type
_entity_poly.pdbx_seq_one_letter_code
_entity_poly.pdbx_strand_id
1 'polypeptide(L)'
;MFSLSDLRSSFTAPKRSSRTYTTIEATALHESVPPDRWCITRSDLKYLGQEVRKAIQSGEIRPPDDGSDDFQASDTRYGPSIYTVNKQHIMPVTERFGKVSWALLQHPDGLDCDLFISHAWQEGVFEFLSKVLHSWPADARHAWCCMLANPQNLDIGSLLQSPISSPFALALKASTYVLVVPNHHCSIYTRLWCGYEAFRAHEEGKTIFVARAPTGKKKMVVVLWTTLAGLLGFLLGIFSWHLHGLYLCVMTAAAFGSVCMEHQACRRILNLTGAFMCGTLLYRWKVIVPLHGLTRHLALIPDAAQHLLLVSGILFFNLLEVDRIIGQSQIDEAKQLSHGYQGSIEDATCSEAADTMRIFQEIGERTGDVDYAIHVLLGAGMSTPTLRTVARAGVDISGAGYTEMAFPCLDLGPFLIHSVSLVLTSVPVYRLQQCYRWIPCLLSTCARLILLISLWRSANDERCFILKMMAKMIAMYVGLTFPLVVIFQIASSRNEWSFFGITVFIMIVHSIMVGSACLGMQRLATLPLAGPCMLQLFLGRGRCSVASTSTGVAWD
;
A
#
# COMPACT_ATOMS: atom_id res chain seq x y z
N MET A 1 3.59 -0.55 16.39
CA MET A 1 5.01 -0.94 16.48
C MET A 1 5.01 -2.33 17.11
N PHE A 2 5.03 -3.40 16.31
CA PHE A 2 5.06 -4.77 16.84
C PHE A 2 6.47 -5.06 17.34
N SER A 3 6.59 -5.38 18.62
CA SER A 3 7.87 -5.68 19.27
C SER A 3 8.41 -7.00 18.75
N LEU A 4 9.73 -7.11 18.61
CA LEU A 4 10.43 -8.38 18.37
C LEU A 4 10.14 -9.43 19.47
N SER A 5 9.57 -9.04 20.61
CA SER A 5 9.11 -9.95 21.67
C SER A 5 7.81 -10.71 21.31
N ASP A 6 6.96 -10.20 20.42
CA ASP A 6 5.71 -10.88 20.02
C ASP A 6 5.95 -12.05 19.05
N LEU A 7 7.20 -12.25 18.59
CA LEU A 7 7.63 -13.42 17.82
C LEU A 7 8.03 -14.61 18.71
N ARG A 8 7.96 -14.48 20.04
CA ARG A 8 8.20 -15.58 21.01
C ARG A 8 6.93 -16.14 21.65
N SER A 9 5.73 -15.83 21.15
CA SER A 9 4.57 -16.65 21.49
C SER A 9 4.88 -18.09 21.07
N SER A 10 4.77 -19.03 21.99
CA SER A 10 4.99 -20.46 21.75
C SER A 10 4.18 -20.93 20.54
N PHE A 11 4.82 -20.95 19.37
CA PHE A 11 4.26 -21.54 18.17
C PHE A 11 4.27 -23.05 18.40
N THR A 12 3.15 -23.59 18.86
CA THR A 12 2.86 -25.00 18.62
C THR A 12 2.82 -25.16 17.11
N ALA A 13 3.84 -25.80 16.54
CA ALA A 13 3.84 -26.17 15.14
C ALA A 13 2.48 -26.83 14.83
N PRO A 14 1.83 -26.50 13.70
CA PRO A 14 0.60 -27.18 13.32
C PRO A 14 0.84 -28.68 13.42
N LYS A 15 0.01 -29.36 14.20
CA LYS A 15 0.18 -30.77 14.50
C LYS A 15 -0.11 -31.49 13.18
N ARG A 16 0.94 -31.85 12.43
CA ARG A 16 0.81 -32.65 11.19
C ARG A 16 -0.17 -33.78 11.49
N SER A 17 -1.14 -33.97 10.60
CA SER A 17 -2.01 -35.13 10.70
C SER A 17 -1.14 -36.37 10.87
N SER A 18 -1.34 -37.12 11.95
CA SER A 18 -0.64 -38.40 12.16
C SER A 18 -1.15 -39.49 11.22
N ARG A 19 -2.16 -39.18 10.41
CA ARG A 19 -2.76 -40.09 9.44
C ARG A 19 -1.88 -40.16 8.20
N THR A 20 -1.43 -41.37 7.90
CA THR A 20 -0.88 -41.73 6.59
C THR A 20 -2.02 -42.15 5.68
N TYR A 21 -2.01 -41.71 4.43
CA TYR A 21 -2.99 -42.14 3.43
C TYR A 21 -2.34 -43.16 2.48
N THR A 22 -3.15 -44.04 1.93
CA THR A 22 -2.82 -44.74 0.68
C THR A 22 -3.07 -43.81 -0.52
N THR A 23 -2.49 -44.11 -1.69
CA THR A 23 -2.75 -43.34 -2.93
C THR A 23 -4.24 -43.29 -3.27
N ILE A 24 -4.98 -44.39 -3.06
CA ILE A 24 -6.42 -44.47 -3.32
C ILE A 24 -7.17 -43.54 -2.36
N GLU A 25 -6.84 -43.55 -1.07
CA GLU A 25 -7.44 -42.64 -0.10
C GLU A 25 -7.11 -41.18 -0.40
N ALA A 26 -5.88 -40.88 -0.84
CA ALA A 26 -5.50 -39.51 -1.22
C ALA A 26 -6.27 -39.03 -2.46
N THR A 27 -6.45 -39.87 -3.48
CA THR A 27 -7.29 -39.55 -4.63
C THR A 27 -8.75 -39.32 -4.19
N ALA A 28 -9.32 -40.23 -3.41
CA ALA A 28 -10.68 -40.09 -2.89
C ALA A 28 -10.85 -38.84 -2.01
N LEU A 29 -9.80 -38.43 -1.29
CA LEU A 29 -9.81 -37.19 -0.52
C LEU A 29 -9.87 -35.96 -1.42
N HIS A 30 -9.12 -35.92 -2.54
CA HIS A 30 -9.21 -34.81 -3.50
C HIS A 30 -10.53 -34.81 -4.28
N GLU A 31 -11.16 -35.97 -4.48
CA GLU A 31 -12.49 -36.06 -5.09
C GLU A 31 -13.60 -35.59 -4.14
N SER A 32 -13.45 -35.85 -2.84
CA SER A 32 -14.46 -35.52 -1.83
C SER A 32 -14.34 -34.09 -1.28
N VAL A 33 -13.12 -33.55 -1.20
CA VAL A 33 -12.90 -32.16 -0.75
C VAL A 33 -12.83 -31.25 -1.98
N PRO A 34 -13.73 -30.26 -2.11
CA PRO A 34 -13.72 -29.34 -3.23
C PRO A 34 -12.37 -28.64 -3.43
N PRO A 35 -11.90 -28.41 -4.68
CA PRO A 35 -10.59 -27.81 -4.93
C PRO A 35 -10.38 -26.40 -4.39
N ASP A 36 -11.46 -25.62 -4.30
CA ASP A 36 -11.50 -24.31 -3.67
C ASP A 36 -11.35 -24.36 -2.15
N ARG A 37 -11.26 -25.57 -1.57
CA ARG A 37 -10.97 -25.79 -0.15
C ARG A 37 -9.58 -26.35 0.13
N TRP A 38 -8.73 -26.51 -0.89
CA TRP A 38 -7.34 -26.97 -0.72
C TRP A 38 -6.42 -25.82 -0.27
N CYS A 39 -6.79 -25.17 0.82
CA CYS A 39 -6.14 -23.96 1.30
C CYS A 39 -5.22 -24.21 2.50
N ILE A 40 -4.36 -23.23 2.74
CA ILE A 40 -3.38 -23.18 3.81
C ILE A 40 -3.55 -21.93 4.66
N THR A 41 -3.06 -21.98 5.89
CA THR A 41 -3.03 -20.85 6.82
C THR A 41 -1.71 -20.08 6.71
N ARG A 42 -1.66 -18.88 7.31
CA ARG A 42 -0.39 -18.14 7.53
C ARG A 42 0.64 -18.97 8.31
N SER A 43 0.18 -19.80 9.25
CA SER A 43 1.06 -20.63 10.08
C SER A 43 1.71 -21.74 9.25
N ASP A 44 0.99 -22.29 8.28
CA ASP A 44 1.53 -23.33 7.38
C ASP A 44 2.66 -22.79 6.49
N LEU A 45 2.55 -21.56 5.98
CA LEU A 45 3.64 -20.93 5.23
C LEU A 45 4.87 -20.65 6.10
N LYS A 46 4.66 -20.18 7.34
CA LYS A 46 5.77 -19.99 8.28
C LYS A 46 6.46 -21.32 8.58
N TYR A 47 5.68 -22.38 8.75
CA TYR A 47 6.17 -23.73 8.98
C TYR A 47 6.95 -24.26 7.76
N LEU A 48 6.42 -24.13 6.54
CA LEU A 48 7.12 -24.45 5.30
C LEU A 48 8.48 -23.74 5.22
N GLY A 49 8.51 -22.43 5.52
CA GLY A 49 9.76 -21.68 5.54
C GLY A 49 10.78 -22.18 6.59
N GLN A 50 10.33 -22.77 7.69
CA GLN A 50 11.23 -23.40 8.66
C GLN A 50 11.75 -24.75 8.16
N GLU A 51 10.87 -25.58 7.59
CA GLU A 51 11.24 -26.89 7.06
C GLU A 51 12.23 -26.77 5.90
N VAL A 52 11.99 -25.85 4.96
CA VAL A 52 12.93 -25.57 3.86
C VAL A 52 14.30 -25.15 4.37
N ARG A 53 14.37 -24.27 5.39
CA ARG A 53 15.67 -23.88 5.99
C ARG A 53 16.39 -25.07 6.60
N LYS A 54 15.68 -25.92 7.34
CA LYS A 54 16.27 -27.13 7.92
C LYS A 54 16.76 -28.08 6.83
N ALA A 55 15.97 -28.27 5.78
CA ALA A 55 16.31 -29.13 4.65
C ALA A 55 17.54 -28.62 3.87
N ILE A 56 17.71 -27.30 3.73
CA ILE A 56 18.95 -26.72 3.19
C ILE A 56 20.13 -26.99 4.13
N GLN A 57 19.96 -26.78 5.44
CA GLN A 57 21.02 -26.99 6.43
C GLN A 57 21.46 -28.45 6.55
N SER A 58 20.56 -29.41 6.38
CA SER A 58 20.87 -30.84 6.36
C SER A 58 21.40 -31.32 5.01
N GLY A 59 21.38 -30.46 3.98
CA GLY A 59 21.72 -30.82 2.61
C GLY A 59 20.71 -31.76 1.95
N GLU A 60 19.45 -31.78 2.40
CA GLU A 60 18.33 -32.41 1.68
C GLU A 60 17.95 -31.58 0.46
N ILE A 61 17.93 -30.25 0.58
CA ILE A 61 17.76 -29.32 -0.54
C ILE A 61 19.13 -28.79 -0.97
N ARG A 62 19.49 -29.00 -2.24
CA ARG A 62 20.75 -28.57 -2.87
C ARG A 62 20.50 -27.92 -4.24
N PRO A 63 21.40 -27.03 -4.69
CA PRO A 63 21.39 -26.56 -6.07
C PRO A 63 21.37 -27.75 -7.03
N PRO A 64 20.45 -27.79 -8.01
CA PRO A 64 20.44 -28.83 -9.03
C PRO A 64 21.74 -28.84 -9.85
N ASP A 65 22.21 -30.04 -10.22
CA ASP A 65 23.46 -30.20 -10.99
C ASP A 65 23.38 -29.61 -12.41
N ASP A 66 22.17 -29.41 -12.94
CA ASP A 66 21.93 -28.83 -14.27
C ASP A 66 22.04 -27.29 -14.30
N GLY A 67 22.29 -26.66 -13.15
CA GLY A 67 22.42 -25.21 -13.03
C GLY A 67 21.10 -24.44 -13.22
N SER A 68 19.95 -25.12 -13.20
CA SER A 68 18.64 -24.48 -13.31
C SER A 68 18.30 -23.55 -12.14
N ASP A 69 18.98 -23.72 -10.99
CA ASP A 69 18.77 -22.94 -9.78
C ASP A 69 20.05 -22.87 -8.92
N ASP A 70 20.83 -21.81 -9.09
CA ASP A 70 22.10 -21.58 -8.40
C ASP A 70 21.92 -20.76 -7.10
N PHE A 71 21.26 -21.35 -6.10
CA PHE A 71 21.08 -20.70 -4.80
C PHE A 71 22.21 -21.06 -3.81
N GLN A 72 22.58 -20.10 -2.96
CA GLN A 72 23.56 -20.35 -1.89
C GLN A 72 22.85 -20.82 -0.62
N ALA A 73 23.40 -21.82 0.08
CA ALA A 73 22.83 -22.31 1.34
C ALA A 73 22.77 -21.24 2.45
N SER A 74 23.62 -20.20 2.37
CA SER A 74 23.63 -19.03 3.26
C SER A 74 22.63 -17.95 2.85
N ASP A 75 21.98 -18.07 1.68
CA ASP A 75 21.00 -17.09 1.23
C ASP A 75 19.71 -17.19 2.06
N THR A 76 19.44 -16.12 2.79
CA THR A 76 18.24 -15.99 3.62
C THR A 76 17.20 -15.07 2.99
N ARG A 77 17.52 -14.46 1.84
CA ARG A 77 16.70 -13.45 1.17
C ARG A 77 15.86 -14.05 0.06
N TYR A 78 16.46 -14.85 -0.84
CA TYR A 78 15.74 -15.44 -1.96
C TYR A 78 15.59 -16.96 -1.75
N GLY A 79 16.68 -17.66 -1.50
CA GLY A 79 16.69 -19.11 -1.33
C GLY A 79 16.43 -19.86 -2.65
N PRO A 80 16.22 -21.19 -2.59
CA PRO A 80 15.94 -22.00 -3.77
C PRO A 80 14.65 -21.56 -4.46
N SER A 81 14.58 -21.78 -5.77
CA SER A 81 13.37 -21.67 -6.56
C SER A 81 12.27 -22.61 -6.05
N ILE A 82 11.02 -22.26 -6.34
CA ILE A 82 9.88 -23.13 -6.00
C ILE A 82 9.96 -24.46 -6.76
N TYR A 83 10.51 -24.51 -7.97
CA TYR A 83 10.80 -25.78 -8.67
C TYR A 83 11.66 -26.72 -7.82
N THR A 84 12.77 -26.21 -7.28
CA THR A 84 13.69 -26.96 -6.43
C THR A 84 13.02 -27.40 -5.14
N VAL A 85 12.31 -26.49 -4.46
CA VAL A 85 11.59 -26.82 -3.21
C VAL A 85 10.50 -27.86 -3.45
N ASN A 86 9.77 -27.76 -4.55
CA ASN A 86 8.73 -28.72 -4.88
C ASN A 86 9.32 -30.12 -5.08
N LYS A 87 10.33 -30.23 -5.93
CA LYS A 87 10.96 -31.49 -6.31
C LYS A 87 11.73 -32.15 -5.17
N GLN A 88 12.47 -31.37 -4.39
CA GLN A 88 13.38 -31.90 -3.36
C GLN A 88 12.76 -31.97 -1.97
N HIS A 89 11.62 -31.32 -1.72
CA HIS A 89 11.00 -31.30 -0.40
C HIS A 89 9.49 -31.57 -0.39
N ILE A 90 8.68 -30.77 -1.09
CA ILE A 90 7.20 -30.91 -1.03
C ILE A 90 6.77 -32.28 -1.56
N MET A 91 7.25 -32.70 -2.73
CA MET A 91 6.94 -34.00 -3.32
C MET A 91 7.44 -35.16 -2.45
N PRO A 92 8.72 -35.23 -2.01
CA PRO A 92 9.19 -36.29 -1.11
C PRO A 92 8.44 -36.39 0.21
N VAL A 93 8.04 -35.25 0.80
CA VAL A 93 7.24 -35.25 2.03
C VAL A 93 5.85 -35.80 1.75
N THR A 94 5.14 -35.28 0.76
CA THR A 94 3.75 -35.68 0.47
C THR A 94 3.64 -37.12 -0.07
N GLU A 95 4.66 -37.63 -0.76
CA GLU A 95 4.74 -39.03 -1.21
C GLU A 95 4.64 -40.00 -0.01
N ARG A 96 5.37 -39.71 1.08
CA ARG A 96 5.35 -40.53 2.31
C ARG A 96 3.99 -40.57 3.00
N PHE A 97 3.10 -39.64 2.67
CA PHE A 97 1.74 -39.56 3.19
C PHE A 97 0.70 -39.93 2.13
N GLY A 98 1.06 -40.73 1.13
CA GLY A 98 0.12 -41.26 0.15
C GLY A 98 -0.19 -40.32 -1.00
N LYS A 99 0.70 -39.36 -1.30
CA LYS A 99 0.57 -38.40 -2.42
C LYS A 99 -0.49 -37.32 -2.26
N VAL A 100 -1.02 -37.15 -1.04
CA VAL A 100 -1.96 -36.06 -0.72
C VAL A 100 -1.28 -34.70 -0.89
N SER A 101 -1.99 -33.66 -1.34
CA SER A 101 -1.43 -32.30 -1.41
C SER A 101 -0.98 -31.81 -0.03
N TRP A 102 -0.05 -30.85 -0.01
CA TRP A 102 0.40 -30.28 1.27
C TRP A 102 -0.76 -29.65 2.04
N ALA A 103 -1.67 -28.97 1.35
CA ALA A 103 -2.84 -28.35 1.96
C ALA A 103 -3.73 -29.39 2.66
N LEU A 104 -4.13 -30.47 1.98
CA LEU A 104 -4.99 -31.51 2.57
C LEU A 104 -4.24 -32.43 3.54
N LEU A 105 -2.91 -32.49 3.47
CA LEU A 105 -2.08 -33.12 4.50
C LEU A 105 -2.19 -32.36 5.83
N GLN A 106 -2.22 -31.03 5.80
CA GLN A 106 -2.40 -30.22 7.00
C GLN A 106 -3.86 -30.14 7.44
N HIS A 107 -4.78 -30.02 6.48
CA HIS A 107 -6.21 -29.77 6.71
C HIS A 107 -7.08 -30.73 5.89
N PRO A 108 -7.27 -31.98 6.34
CA PRO A 108 -8.01 -33.00 5.58
C PRO A 108 -9.45 -32.62 5.27
N ASP A 109 -10.10 -31.81 6.12
CA ASP A 109 -11.47 -31.35 5.91
C ASP A 109 -11.58 -30.15 4.95
N GLY A 110 -10.44 -29.62 4.48
CA GLY A 110 -10.35 -28.42 3.66
C GLY A 110 -10.69 -27.12 4.40
N LEU A 111 -10.18 -26.00 3.89
CA LEU A 111 -10.34 -24.66 4.44
C LEU A 111 -10.94 -23.72 3.37
N ASP A 112 -11.86 -22.84 3.76
CA ASP A 112 -12.44 -21.86 2.82
C ASP A 112 -11.35 -20.96 2.19
N CYS A 113 -11.45 -20.67 0.89
CA CYS A 113 -10.48 -19.82 0.21
C CYS A 113 -10.84 -18.32 0.32
N ASP A 114 -10.07 -17.57 1.11
CA ASP A 114 -10.19 -16.10 1.17
C ASP A 114 -9.25 -15.40 0.18
N LEU A 115 -8.05 -15.98 -0.01
CA LEU A 115 -6.93 -15.38 -0.76
C LEU A 115 -6.39 -16.35 -1.81
N PHE A 116 -6.41 -15.98 -3.08
CA PHE A 116 -5.71 -16.70 -4.14
C PHE A 116 -4.31 -16.09 -4.36
N ILE A 117 -3.26 -16.91 -4.37
CA ILE A 117 -1.87 -16.45 -4.58
C ILE A 117 -1.41 -16.81 -6.01
N SER A 118 -1.21 -15.79 -6.83
CA SER A 118 -0.68 -15.90 -8.20
C SER A 118 0.83 -15.62 -8.20
N HIS A 119 1.63 -16.57 -8.67
CA HIS A 119 3.08 -16.53 -8.47
C HIS A 119 3.87 -17.36 -9.51
N ALA A 120 5.18 -17.07 -9.64
CA ALA A 120 6.06 -17.79 -10.58
C ALA A 120 6.85 -18.88 -9.88
N TRP A 121 7.04 -20.02 -10.53
CA TRP A 121 7.79 -21.14 -9.94
C TRP A 121 9.32 -20.93 -9.92
N GLN A 122 9.82 -20.01 -10.75
CA GLN A 122 11.24 -19.63 -10.76
C GLN A 122 11.61 -18.72 -9.57
N GLU A 123 10.65 -18.20 -8.81
CA GLU A 123 10.96 -17.29 -7.72
C GLU A 123 11.61 -18.00 -6.53
N GLY A 124 12.48 -17.28 -5.82
CA GLY A 124 13.06 -17.76 -4.57
C GLY A 124 12.01 -17.90 -3.47
N VAL A 125 11.94 -19.06 -2.83
CA VAL A 125 10.94 -19.41 -1.81
C VAL A 125 10.94 -18.46 -0.60
N PHE A 126 12.10 -17.95 -0.17
CA PHE A 126 12.15 -17.01 0.95
C PHE A 126 11.67 -15.61 0.56
N GLU A 127 11.90 -15.20 -0.68
CA GLU A 127 11.33 -13.97 -1.23
C GLU A 127 9.80 -14.09 -1.28
N PHE A 128 9.29 -15.17 -1.85
CA PHE A 128 7.86 -15.50 -1.90
C PHE A 128 7.22 -15.46 -0.51
N LEU A 129 7.76 -16.24 0.44
CA LEU A 129 7.21 -16.34 1.80
C LEU A 129 7.22 -14.98 2.50
N SER A 130 8.31 -14.21 2.36
CA SER A 130 8.45 -12.90 2.96
C SER A 130 7.39 -11.91 2.43
N LYS A 131 7.19 -11.87 1.11
CA LYS A 131 6.21 -10.99 0.46
C LYS A 131 4.78 -11.39 0.77
N VAL A 132 4.46 -12.67 0.67
CA VAL A 132 3.12 -13.20 0.96
C VAL A 132 2.74 -12.96 2.41
N LEU A 133 3.59 -13.33 3.37
CA LEU A 133 3.30 -13.14 4.78
C LEU A 133 3.18 -11.65 5.16
N HIS A 134 3.95 -10.76 4.51
CA HIS A 134 3.86 -9.32 4.74
C HIS A 134 2.57 -8.71 4.16
N SER A 135 2.12 -9.21 3.01
CA SER A 135 1.04 -8.62 2.22
C SER A 135 -0.31 -9.30 2.41
N TRP A 136 -0.37 -10.32 3.25
CA TRP A 136 -1.60 -11.07 3.52
C TRP A 136 -2.67 -10.13 4.12
N PRO A 137 -3.88 -10.01 3.54
CA PRO A 137 -4.95 -9.14 4.05
C PRO A 137 -5.31 -9.40 5.51
N ALA A 138 -5.67 -8.36 6.26
CA ALA A 138 -5.95 -8.52 7.69
C ALA A 138 -7.17 -9.41 7.98
N ASP A 139 -8.13 -9.42 7.06
CA ASP A 139 -9.41 -10.13 7.11
C ASP A 139 -9.39 -11.51 6.42
N ALA A 140 -8.36 -11.83 5.63
CA ALA A 140 -8.19 -13.14 5.02
C ALA A 140 -7.58 -14.16 6.01
N ARG A 141 -8.19 -15.34 6.14
CA ARG A 141 -7.73 -16.40 7.08
C ARG A 141 -6.92 -17.48 6.37
N HIS A 142 -7.35 -17.89 5.18
CA HIS A 142 -6.68 -18.95 4.42
C HIS A 142 -6.36 -18.52 3.00
N ALA A 143 -5.37 -19.17 2.41
CA ALA A 143 -4.94 -18.92 1.05
C ALA A 143 -4.83 -20.19 0.23
N TRP A 144 -5.10 -20.07 -1.06
CA TRP A 144 -4.82 -21.08 -2.05
C TRP A 144 -3.52 -20.73 -2.78
N CYS A 145 -2.60 -21.70 -2.92
CA CYS A 145 -1.31 -21.53 -3.59
C CYS A 145 -0.95 -22.83 -4.32
N CYS A 146 -0.70 -22.76 -5.63
CA CYS A 146 -0.67 -23.95 -6.49
C CYS A 146 0.38 -25.00 -6.07
N MET A 147 1.56 -24.58 -5.60
CA MET A 147 2.62 -25.51 -5.16
C MET A 147 2.23 -26.34 -3.92
N LEU A 148 1.26 -25.86 -3.11
CA LEU A 148 0.83 -26.51 -1.87
C LEU A 148 -0.56 -27.14 -1.98
N ALA A 149 -1.43 -26.54 -2.78
CA ALA A 149 -2.82 -26.95 -2.93
C ALA A 149 -2.98 -28.15 -3.85
N ASN A 150 -2.26 -28.16 -4.99
CA ASN A 150 -2.37 -29.25 -5.95
C ASN A 150 -1.62 -30.50 -5.44
N PRO A 151 -2.13 -31.72 -5.70
CA PRO A 151 -1.46 -32.96 -5.34
C PRO A 151 -0.25 -33.21 -6.26
N GLN A 152 0.92 -32.71 -5.86
CA GLN A 152 2.14 -32.67 -6.70
C GLN A 152 2.64 -34.03 -7.18
N ASN A 153 2.25 -35.12 -6.51
CA ASN A 153 2.63 -36.49 -6.86
C ASN A 153 1.52 -37.26 -7.61
N LEU A 154 0.33 -36.67 -7.80
CA LEU A 154 -0.74 -37.23 -8.61
C LEU A 154 -0.71 -36.66 -10.04
N ASP A 155 -1.60 -37.14 -10.91
CA ASP A 155 -1.73 -36.64 -12.28
C ASP A 155 -2.42 -35.27 -12.30
N ILE A 156 -1.63 -34.20 -12.10
CA ILE A 156 -2.11 -32.81 -12.18
C ILE A 156 -2.56 -32.48 -13.61
N GLY A 157 -1.95 -33.09 -14.63
CA GLY A 157 -2.31 -32.85 -16.03
C GLY A 157 -3.78 -33.15 -16.31
N SER A 158 -4.32 -34.22 -15.71
CA SER A 158 -5.75 -34.55 -15.77
C SER A 158 -6.64 -33.44 -15.17
N LEU A 159 -6.20 -32.80 -14.09
CA LEU A 159 -6.91 -31.71 -13.41
C LEU A 159 -6.86 -30.38 -14.19
N LEU A 160 -5.95 -30.26 -15.17
CA LEU A 160 -5.73 -29.06 -15.98
C LEU A 160 -6.26 -29.20 -17.42
N GLN A 161 -6.98 -30.29 -17.72
CA GLN A 161 -7.56 -30.51 -19.05
C GLN A 161 -8.62 -29.47 -19.43
N SER A 162 -9.29 -28.85 -18.46
CA SER A 162 -10.22 -27.76 -18.70
C SER A 162 -9.85 -26.59 -17.78
N PRO A 163 -9.31 -25.49 -18.34
CA PRO A 163 -8.87 -24.36 -17.53
C PRO A 163 -9.98 -23.80 -16.62
N ILE A 164 -11.23 -23.72 -17.08
CA ILE A 164 -12.36 -23.22 -16.27
C ILE A 164 -12.74 -24.09 -15.07
N SER A 165 -12.62 -25.41 -15.18
CA SER A 165 -12.97 -26.36 -14.11
C SER A 165 -11.75 -26.82 -13.31
N SER A 166 -10.56 -26.30 -13.64
CA SER A 166 -9.33 -26.60 -12.93
C SER A 166 -9.41 -26.20 -11.45
N PRO A 167 -8.63 -26.87 -10.57
CA PRO A 167 -8.57 -26.55 -9.15
C PRO A 167 -8.34 -25.06 -8.86
N PHE A 168 -7.47 -24.43 -9.62
CA PHE A 168 -7.09 -23.04 -9.38
C PHE A 168 -8.18 -22.07 -9.87
N ALA A 169 -8.91 -22.37 -10.96
CA ALA A 169 -10.02 -21.52 -11.40
C ALA A 169 -11.19 -21.54 -10.39
N LEU A 170 -11.48 -22.72 -9.82
CA LEU A 170 -12.48 -22.86 -8.75
C LEU A 170 -12.06 -22.10 -7.49
N ALA A 171 -10.82 -22.26 -7.05
CA ALA A 171 -10.29 -21.53 -5.89
C ALA A 171 -10.27 -20.01 -6.10
N LEU A 172 -9.88 -19.54 -7.29
CA LEU A 172 -9.88 -18.12 -7.62
C LEU A 172 -11.30 -17.57 -7.60
N LYS A 173 -12.27 -18.30 -8.18
CA LYS A 173 -13.69 -17.92 -8.13
C LYS A 173 -14.21 -17.81 -6.69
N ALA A 174 -13.83 -18.73 -5.80
CA ALA A 174 -14.20 -18.69 -4.38
C ALA A 174 -13.50 -17.56 -3.60
N SER A 175 -12.28 -17.18 -4.00
CA SER A 175 -11.48 -16.16 -3.29
C SER A 175 -12.11 -14.77 -3.27
N THR A 176 -11.82 -13.99 -2.23
CA THR A 176 -12.14 -12.54 -2.18
C THR A 176 -11.04 -11.73 -2.85
N TYR A 177 -9.81 -12.19 -2.70
CA TYR A 177 -8.59 -11.45 -3.01
C TYR A 177 -7.67 -12.26 -3.91
N VAL A 178 -6.99 -11.58 -4.84
CA VAL A 178 -5.88 -12.16 -5.60
C VAL A 178 -4.60 -11.40 -5.24
N LEU A 179 -3.62 -12.12 -4.69
CA LEU A 179 -2.30 -11.59 -4.39
C LEU A 179 -1.30 -12.04 -5.46
N VAL A 180 -0.81 -11.08 -6.23
CA VAL A 180 0.21 -11.28 -7.25
C VAL A 180 1.58 -11.09 -6.63
N VAL A 181 2.45 -12.10 -6.73
CA VAL A 181 3.78 -12.07 -6.10
C VAL A 181 4.84 -11.73 -7.15
N PRO A 182 5.31 -10.46 -7.22
CA PRO A 182 6.45 -10.14 -8.07
C PRO A 182 7.71 -10.79 -7.49
N ASN A 183 8.69 -11.08 -8.33
CA ASN A 183 9.96 -11.67 -7.93
C ASN A 183 11.12 -11.05 -8.71
N HIS A 184 12.36 -11.35 -8.31
CA HIS A 184 13.55 -10.76 -8.91
C HIS A 184 14.00 -11.42 -10.23
N HIS A 185 13.47 -12.59 -10.61
CA HIS A 185 13.88 -13.30 -11.82
C HIS A 185 13.12 -12.83 -13.06
N CYS A 186 11.78 -12.85 -13.01
CA CYS A 186 10.94 -12.51 -14.15
C CYS A 186 9.54 -12.10 -13.71
N SER A 187 8.83 -11.39 -14.60
CA SER A 187 7.40 -11.14 -14.42
C SER A 187 6.63 -12.45 -14.42
N ILE A 188 5.69 -12.61 -13.49
CA ILE A 188 4.80 -13.77 -13.50
C ILE A 188 3.96 -13.85 -14.78
N TYR A 189 3.73 -12.72 -15.46
CA TYR A 189 2.94 -12.64 -16.69
C TYR A 189 3.70 -13.06 -17.95
N THR A 190 4.98 -13.44 -17.81
CA THR A 190 5.67 -14.23 -18.84
C THR A 190 5.19 -15.69 -18.88
N ARG A 191 4.36 -16.10 -17.90
CA ARG A 191 3.79 -17.45 -17.78
C ARG A 191 2.28 -17.39 -18.06
N LEU A 192 1.84 -18.17 -19.04
CA LEU A 192 0.47 -18.10 -19.55
C LEU A 192 -0.58 -18.48 -18.50
N TRP A 193 -0.30 -19.45 -17.62
CA TRP A 193 -1.19 -19.79 -16.50
C TRP A 193 -1.43 -18.59 -15.56
N CYS A 194 -0.42 -17.77 -15.29
CA CYS A 194 -0.60 -16.54 -14.49
C CYS A 194 -1.37 -15.45 -15.26
N GLY A 195 -1.21 -15.38 -16.59
CA GLY A 195 -2.07 -14.56 -17.45
C GLY A 195 -3.53 -15.00 -17.38
N TYR A 196 -3.78 -16.31 -17.41
CA TYR A 196 -5.13 -16.87 -17.26
C TYR A 196 -5.71 -16.64 -15.85
N GLU A 197 -4.91 -16.69 -14.79
CA GLU A 197 -5.33 -16.26 -13.44
C GLU A 197 -5.77 -14.79 -13.42
N ALA A 198 -5.04 -13.90 -14.10
CA ALA A 198 -5.44 -12.49 -14.23
C ALA A 198 -6.75 -12.33 -15.02
N PHE A 199 -6.95 -13.11 -16.09
CA PHE A 199 -8.20 -13.18 -16.83
C PHE A 199 -9.37 -13.58 -15.92
N ARG A 200 -9.25 -14.69 -15.18
CA ARG A 200 -10.29 -15.16 -14.26
C ARG A 200 -10.56 -14.13 -13.16
N ALA A 201 -9.52 -13.48 -12.64
CA ALA A 201 -9.67 -12.42 -11.65
C ALA A 201 -10.38 -11.19 -12.21
N HIS A 202 -10.14 -10.86 -13.49
CA HIS A 202 -10.85 -9.80 -14.19
C HIS A 202 -12.34 -10.11 -14.27
N GLU A 203 -12.69 -11.27 -14.82
CA GLU A 203 -14.06 -11.75 -15.07
C GLU A 203 -14.89 -11.81 -13.79
N GLU A 204 -14.30 -12.34 -12.72
CA GLU A 204 -14.97 -12.49 -11.42
C GLU A 204 -14.95 -11.17 -10.61
N GLY A 205 -14.50 -10.06 -11.18
CA GLY A 205 -14.48 -8.74 -10.54
C GLY A 205 -13.58 -8.68 -9.30
N LYS A 206 -12.55 -9.52 -9.20
CA LYS A 206 -11.70 -9.62 -8.02
C LYS A 206 -10.84 -8.38 -7.81
N THR A 207 -10.49 -8.15 -6.55
CA THR A 207 -9.44 -7.20 -6.17
C THR A 207 -8.08 -7.88 -6.24
N ILE A 208 -7.25 -7.42 -7.17
CA ILE A 208 -5.88 -7.91 -7.38
C ILE A 208 -4.92 -6.91 -6.74
N PHE A 209 -3.94 -7.35 -5.96
CA PHE A 209 -2.90 -6.47 -5.41
C PHE A 209 -1.52 -7.12 -5.50
N VAL A 210 -0.50 -6.27 -5.60
CA VAL A 210 0.89 -6.68 -5.71
C VAL A 210 1.49 -6.91 -4.32
N ALA A 211 2.11 -8.07 -4.11
CA ALA A 211 2.83 -8.41 -2.89
C ALA A 211 4.06 -7.51 -2.72
N ARG A 212 4.28 -7.03 -1.49
CA ARG A 212 5.36 -6.10 -1.14
C ARG A 212 6.36 -6.75 -0.20
N ALA A 213 7.62 -6.36 -0.33
CA ALA A 213 8.63 -6.78 0.62
C ALA A 213 8.47 -6.05 1.97
N PRO A 214 8.79 -6.68 3.11
CA PRO A 214 8.75 -6.01 4.40
C PRO A 214 9.76 -4.85 4.46
N THR A 215 9.25 -3.64 4.62
CA THR A 215 10.05 -2.40 4.67
C THR A 215 10.35 -1.89 6.09
N GLY A 216 9.97 -2.64 7.13
CA GLY A 216 10.04 -2.19 8.54
C GLY A 216 11.42 -1.68 8.97
N LYS A 217 12.50 -2.41 8.66
CA LYS A 217 13.87 -1.99 8.99
C LYS A 217 14.27 -0.70 8.28
N LYS A 218 13.95 -0.57 6.98
CA LYS A 218 14.23 0.64 6.18
C LYS A 218 13.47 1.85 6.76
N LYS A 219 12.18 1.66 7.09
CA LYS A 219 11.33 2.68 7.73
C LYS A 219 11.90 3.14 9.08
N MET A 220 12.32 2.21 9.93
CA MET A 220 12.93 2.53 11.24
C MET A 220 14.21 3.36 11.08
N VAL A 221 15.09 2.99 10.14
CA VAL A 221 16.34 3.71 9.88
C VAL A 221 16.07 5.13 9.42
N VAL A 222 15.13 5.37 8.49
CA VAL A 222 14.85 6.73 8.02
C VAL A 222 14.19 7.59 9.09
N VAL A 223 13.30 7.02 9.91
CA VAL A 223 12.70 7.73 11.06
C VAL A 223 13.77 8.13 12.07
N LEU A 224 14.72 7.24 12.36
CA LEU A 224 15.84 7.53 13.26
C LEU A 224 16.67 8.71 12.75
N TRP A 225 17.10 8.67 11.49
CA TRP A 225 17.92 9.75 10.90
C TRP A 225 17.20 11.10 10.84
N THR A 226 15.92 11.11 10.47
CA THR A 226 15.13 12.35 10.42
C THR A 226 14.85 12.91 11.81
N THR A 227 14.63 12.04 12.80
CA THR A 227 14.51 12.47 14.21
C THR A 227 15.83 13.04 14.73
N LEU A 228 16.97 12.41 14.42
CA LEU A 228 18.29 12.94 14.78
C LEU A 228 18.55 14.32 14.14
N ALA A 229 18.12 14.54 12.90
CA ALA A 229 18.20 15.86 12.26
C ALA A 229 17.36 16.91 12.99
N GLY A 230 16.14 16.56 13.42
CA GLY A 230 15.30 17.43 14.25
C GLY A 230 15.93 17.75 15.61
N LEU A 231 16.51 16.75 16.29
CA LEU A 231 17.22 16.94 17.55
C LEU A 231 18.46 17.83 17.38
N LEU A 232 19.23 17.65 16.31
CA LEU A 232 20.37 18.51 15.98
C LEU A 232 19.92 19.95 15.74
N GLY A 233 18.82 20.16 15.02
CA GLY A 233 18.21 21.47 14.84
C GLY A 233 17.81 22.12 16.16
N PHE A 234 17.22 21.35 17.08
CA PHE A 234 16.87 21.82 18.42
C PHE A 234 18.10 22.28 19.21
N LEU A 235 19.18 21.49 19.23
CA LEU A 235 20.42 21.83 19.93
C LEU A 235 21.10 23.07 19.34
N LEU A 236 21.15 23.20 18.01
CA LEU A 236 21.77 24.36 17.35
C LEU A 236 20.88 25.60 17.41
N GLY A 237 19.55 25.44 17.54
CA GLY A 237 18.61 26.53 17.80
C GLY A 237 18.92 27.33 19.06
N ILE A 238 19.67 26.74 20.00
CA ILE A 238 20.21 27.44 21.18
C ILE A 238 21.10 28.61 20.77
N PHE A 239 21.87 28.49 19.70
CA PHE A 239 22.82 29.51 19.22
C PHE A 239 22.27 30.36 18.07
N SER A 240 21.05 30.07 17.61
CA SER A 240 20.43 30.74 16.47
C SER A 240 19.88 32.15 16.81
N TRP A 241 19.93 33.04 15.81
CA TRP A 241 19.47 34.43 15.86
C TRP A 241 17.95 34.52 15.53
N HIS A 242 17.33 35.70 15.68
CA HIS A 242 15.89 35.94 15.54
C HIS A 242 15.33 35.83 14.10
N LEU A 243 15.46 34.67 13.45
CA LEU A 243 15.05 34.42 12.05
C LEU A 243 13.84 33.45 11.92
N HIS A 244 12.85 33.54 12.81
CA HIS A 244 11.71 32.59 12.83
C HIS A 244 10.95 32.51 11.51
N GLY A 245 10.69 33.66 10.85
CA GLY A 245 9.99 33.69 9.57
C GLY A 245 10.75 32.97 8.47
N LEU A 246 12.08 33.09 8.43
CA LEU A 246 12.91 32.38 7.46
C LEU A 246 12.87 30.87 7.68
N TYR A 247 13.00 30.41 8.93
CA TYR A 247 12.93 28.98 9.24
C TYR A 247 11.57 28.38 8.88
N LEU A 248 10.48 29.11 9.12
CA LEU A 248 9.13 28.70 8.74
C LEU A 248 9.00 28.61 7.20
N CYS A 249 9.51 29.59 6.46
CA CYS A 249 9.54 29.55 4.99
C CYS A 249 10.35 28.36 4.44
N VAL A 250 11.55 28.11 4.98
CA VAL A 250 12.39 26.97 4.56
C VAL A 250 11.72 25.65 4.88
N MET A 251 11.12 25.51 6.07
CA MET A 251 10.36 24.32 6.46
C MET A 251 9.17 24.06 5.52
N THR A 252 8.37 25.08 5.21
CA THR A 252 7.24 24.97 4.29
C THR A 252 7.70 24.65 2.86
N ALA A 253 8.75 25.31 2.37
CA ALA A 253 9.33 25.03 1.06
C ALA A 253 9.89 23.60 0.97
N ALA A 254 10.51 23.10 2.04
CA ALA A 254 11.00 21.74 2.12
C ALA A 254 9.87 20.71 2.11
N ALA A 255 8.79 20.95 2.87
CA ALA A 255 7.60 20.11 2.88
C ALA A 255 6.94 20.05 1.49
N PHE A 256 6.73 21.20 0.86
CA PHE A 256 6.14 21.31 -0.47
C PHE A 256 7.02 20.65 -1.53
N GLY A 257 8.31 20.99 -1.57
CA GLY A 257 9.28 20.41 -2.49
C GLY A 257 9.37 18.90 -2.35
N SER A 258 9.37 18.36 -1.13
CA SER A 258 9.47 16.91 -0.89
C SER A 258 8.29 16.11 -1.48
N VAL A 259 7.10 16.73 -1.55
CA VAL A 259 5.90 16.10 -2.13
C VAL A 259 5.81 16.30 -3.64
N CYS A 260 6.39 17.38 -4.17
CA CYS A 260 6.44 17.64 -5.61
C CYS A 260 7.59 16.92 -6.32
N MET A 261 8.65 16.51 -5.61
CA MET A 261 9.82 15.87 -6.22
C MET A 261 9.67 14.36 -6.35
N GLU A 262 10.04 13.81 -7.51
CA GLU A 262 10.13 12.35 -7.73
C GLU A 262 11.50 11.80 -7.30
N HIS A 263 12.56 12.62 -7.37
CA HIS A 263 13.92 12.17 -7.10
C HIS A 263 14.16 11.90 -5.61
N GLN A 264 14.43 10.63 -5.30
CA GLN A 264 14.49 10.09 -3.94
C GLN A 264 15.53 10.77 -3.05
N ALA A 265 16.72 11.07 -3.59
CA ALA A 265 17.77 11.73 -2.83
C ALA A 265 17.39 13.17 -2.48
N CYS A 266 16.73 13.89 -3.40
CA CYS A 266 16.29 15.26 -3.16
C CYS A 266 15.20 15.30 -2.09
N ARG A 267 14.21 14.39 -2.18
CA ARG A 267 13.18 14.23 -1.12
C ARG A 267 13.81 14.01 0.25
N ARG A 268 14.81 13.13 0.34
CA ARG A 268 15.55 12.87 1.58
C ARG A 268 16.21 14.15 2.12
N ILE A 269 16.93 14.89 1.29
CA ILE A 269 17.60 16.14 1.70
C ILE A 269 16.57 17.16 2.20
N LEU A 270 15.45 17.32 1.50
CA LEU A 270 14.37 18.23 1.89
C LEU A 270 13.74 17.79 3.21
N ASN A 271 13.48 16.49 3.41
CA ASN A 271 12.90 16.00 4.65
C ASN A 271 13.82 16.20 5.86
N LEU A 272 15.13 15.96 5.70
CA LEU A 272 16.12 16.21 6.74
C LEU A 272 16.24 17.71 7.06
N THR A 273 16.29 18.56 6.03
CA THR A 273 16.31 20.02 6.18
C THR A 273 15.05 20.50 6.91
N GLY A 274 13.88 20.03 6.49
CA GLY A 274 12.61 20.37 7.11
C GLY A 274 12.55 20.00 8.60
N ALA A 275 12.94 18.76 8.94
CA ALA A 275 13.00 18.30 10.33
C ALA A 275 13.97 19.14 11.17
N PHE A 276 15.14 19.46 10.63
CA PHE A 276 16.12 20.34 11.28
C PHE A 276 15.54 21.73 11.56
N MET A 277 14.82 22.33 10.59
CA MET A 277 14.17 23.63 10.79
C MET A 277 13.05 23.57 11.82
N CYS A 278 12.26 22.49 11.88
CA CYS A 278 11.28 22.28 12.95
C CYS A 278 11.94 22.25 14.34
N GLY A 279 13.05 21.53 14.48
CA GLY A 279 13.81 21.47 15.73
C GLY A 279 14.32 22.84 16.17
N THR A 280 14.88 23.60 15.23
CA THR A 280 15.38 24.96 15.47
C THR A 280 14.26 25.89 15.95
N LEU A 281 13.10 25.82 15.30
CA LEU A 281 11.92 26.59 15.67
C LEU A 281 11.41 26.23 17.08
N LEU A 282 11.39 24.94 17.43
CA LEU A 282 10.86 24.47 18.71
C LEU A 282 11.53 25.11 19.94
N TYR A 283 12.83 25.37 19.89
CA TYR A 283 13.55 26.00 21.01
C TYR A 283 13.28 27.51 21.12
N ARG A 284 13.17 28.21 19.99
CA ARG A 284 13.06 29.69 19.96
C ARG A 284 11.64 30.20 19.79
N TRP A 285 10.65 29.31 19.68
CA TRP A 285 9.29 29.71 19.39
C TRP A 285 8.75 30.67 20.45
N LYS A 286 8.30 31.84 19.98
CA LYS A 286 7.54 32.79 20.79
C LYS A 286 6.12 32.81 20.22
N VAL A 287 5.13 32.66 21.09
CA VAL A 287 3.71 32.68 20.72
C VAL A 287 3.39 33.91 19.87
N ILE A 288 3.00 33.69 18.61
CA ILE A 288 2.82 34.75 17.62
C ILE A 288 1.52 35.54 17.88
N VAL A 289 0.49 34.87 18.39
CA VAL A 289 -0.84 35.44 18.61
C VAL A 289 -1.28 35.15 20.05
N PRO A 290 -1.06 36.06 21.01
CA PRO A 290 -1.76 35.99 22.28
C PRO A 290 -3.24 36.27 22.02
N LEU A 291 -4.12 35.28 22.23
CA LEU A 291 -5.57 35.50 22.28
C LEU A 291 -5.85 36.56 23.36
N HIS A 292 -6.09 37.81 22.95
CA HIS A 292 -6.44 38.89 23.87
C HIS A 292 -7.81 38.59 24.49
N GLY A 293 -7.89 38.64 25.83
CA GLY A 293 -9.14 38.46 26.57
C GLY A 293 -9.29 37.11 27.30
N LEU A 294 -8.40 36.14 27.08
CA LEU A 294 -8.37 34.92 27.90
C LEU A 294 -7.74 35.22 29.26
N THR A 295 -8.37 34.77 30.35
CA THR A 295 -7.79 34.80 31.70
C THR A 295 -6.40 34.13 31.71
N ARG A 296 -5.52 34.53 32.63
CA ARG A 296 -4.12 34.06 32.74
C ARG A 296 -3.96 32.53 32.67
N HIS A 297 -4.94 31.76 33.15
CA HIS A 297 -4.95 30.30 33.11
C HIS A 297 -5.20 29.70 31.72
N LEU A 298 -5.98 30.37 30.87
CA LEU A 298 -6.28 29.90 29.51
C LEU A 298 -5.18 30.29 28.50
N ALA A 299 -4.29 31.22 28.84
CA ALA A 299 -3.16 31.64 28.00
C ALA A 299 -2.11 30.52 27.78
N LEU A 300 -2.10 29.48 28.60
CA LEU A 300 -1.25 28.29 28.44
C LEU A 300 -1.70 27.40 27.27
N ILE A 301 -2.98 27.43 26.91
CA ILE A 301 -3.55 26.54 25.88
C ILE A 301 -3.01 26.88 24.48
N PRO A 302 -3.01 28.15 24.02
CA PRO A 302 -2.44 28.51 22.71
C PRO A 302 -0.94 28.22 22.61
N ASP A 303 -0.21 28.42 23.70
CA ASP A 303 1.24 28.14 23.75
C ASP A 303 1.52 26.64 23.60
N ALA A 304 0.85 25.81 24.41
CA ALA A 304 0.95 24.36 24.31
C ALA A 304 0.52 23.84 22.93
N ALA A 305 -0.54 24.41 22.35
CA ALA A 305 -1.02 24.04 21.03
C ALA A 305 0.00 24.38 19.93
N GLN A 306 0.67 25.53 19.99
CA GLN A 306 1.69 25.89 19.01
C GLN A 306 2.95 25.03 19.13
N HIS A 307 3.40 24.74 20.35
CA HIS A 307 4.50 23.79 20.57
C HIS A 307 4.15 22.38 20.08
N LEU A 308 2.91 21.93 20.31
CA LEU A 308 2.42 20.66 19.77
C LEU A 308 2.51 20.62 18.24
N LEU A 309 2.15 21.71 17.54
CA LEU A 309 2.28 21.80 16.09
C LEU A 309 3.73 21.72 15.62
N LEU A 310 4.68 22.34 16.35
CA LEU A 310 6.11 22.26 16.01
C LEU A 310 6.70 20.87 16.23
N VAL A 311 6.37 20.23 17.35
CA VAL A 311 6.74 18.82 17.61
C VAL A 311 6.15 17.91 16.53
N SER A 312 4.90 18.16 16.14
CA SER A 312 4.24 17.46 15.04
C SER A 312 4.93 17.68 13.70
N GLY A 313 5.63 18.80 13.50
CA GLY A 313 6.45 19.06 12.32
C GLY A 313 7.57 18.02 12.13
N ILE A 314 8.27 17.64 13.21
CA ILE A 314 9.29 16.58 13.14
C ILE A 314 8.65 15.23 12.80
N LEU A 315 7.51 14.91 13.43
CA LEU A 315 6.75 13.69 13.12
C LEU A 315 6.24 13.67 11.67
N PHE A 316 5.84 14.83 11.14
CA PHE A 316 5.42 14.99 9.76
C PHE A 316 6.56 14.67 8.78
N PHE A 317 7.77 15.17 9.01
CA PHE A 317 8.93 14.82 8.17
C PHE A 317 9.37 13.36 8.32
N ASN A 318 9.19 12.76 9.50
CA ASN A 318 9.33 11.31 9.67
C ASN A 318 8.35 10.54 8.79
N LEU A 319 7.07 10.97 8.73
CA LEU A 319 6.07 10.36 7.87
C LEU A 319 6.37 10.57 6.39
N LEU A 320 6.88 11.74 5.97
CA LEU A 320 7.31 11.98 4.59
C LEU A 320 8.43 11.03 4.15
N GLU A 321 9.37 10.71 5.04
CA GLU A 321 10.39 9.69 4.77
C GLU A 321 9.81 8.27 4.70
N VAL A 322 8.81 7.96 5.53
CA VAL A 322 8.09 6.68 5.45
C VAL A 322 7.35 6.57 4.11
N ASP A 323 6.61 7.59 3.69
CA ASP A 323 5.93 7.67 2.39
C ASP A 323 6.94 7.51 1.24
N ARG A 324 8.13 8.11 1.37
CA ARG A 324 9.23 7.95 0.41
C ARG A 324 9.69 6.50 0.28
N ILE A 325 9.93 5.81 1.40
CA ILE A 325 10.34 4.39 1.40
C ILE A 325 9.24 3.49 0.83
N ILE A 326 7.97 3.76 1.15
CA ILE A 326 6.83 3.03 0.58
C ILE A 326 6.78 3.22 -0.94
N GLY A 327 6.91 4.47 -1.41
CA GLY A 327 6.92 4.79 -2.84
C GLY A 327 8.12 4.19 -3.59
N GLN A 328 9.28 4.01 -2.93
CA GLN A 328 10.40 3.30 -3.53
C GLN A 328 10.12 1.80 -3.67
N SER A 329 9.62 1.16 -2.61
CA SER A 329 9.27 -0.26 -2.61
C SER A 329 8.36 -0.57 -3.80
N GLN A 330 7.31 0.25 -3.93
CA GLN A 330 6.37 0.22 -5.03
C GLN A 330 7.04 0.19 -6.40
N ILE A 331 7.98 1.09 -6.64
CA ILE A 331 8.66 1.21 -7.93
C ILE A 331 9.48 -0.06 -8.18
N ASP A 332 10.11 -0.61 -7.14
CA ASP A 332 10.88 -1.84 -7.23
C ASP A 332 9.96 -3.05 -7.56
N GLU A 333 8.79 -3.13 -6.92
CA GLU A 333 7.80 -4.19 -7.15
C GLU A 333 7.15 -4.11 -8.54
N ALA A 334 6.84 -2.90 -9.01
CA ALA A 334 6.34 -2.68 -10.37
C ALA A 334 7.39 -3.07 -11.42
N LYS A 335 8.67 -2.72 -11.19
CA LYS A 335 9.78 -3.11 -12.07
C LYS A 335 9.96 -4.62 -12.14
N GLN A 336 9.85 -5.30 -11.00
CA GLN A 336 9.89 -6.76 -10.95
C GLN A 336 8.72 -7.37 -11.73
N LEU A 337 7.51 -6.83 -11.56
CA LEU A 337 6.31 -7.32 -12.25
C LEU A 337 6.31 -6.99 -13.75
N SER A 338 7.05 -5.97 -14.22
CA SER A 338 7.19 -5.66 -15.64
C SER A 338 8.40 -6.34 -16.29
N HIS A 339 9.29 -6.98 -15.53
CA HIS A 339 10.55 -7.51 -16.07
C HIS A 339 10.29 -8.67 -17.05
N GLY A 340 10.58 -8.46 -18.32
CA GLY A 340 10.36 -9.45 -19.38
C GLY A 340 8.91 -9.57 -19.87
N TYR A 341 7.97 -8.84 -19.29
CA TYR A 341 6.60 -8.76 -19.81
C TYR A 341 6.57 -7.81 -21.01
N GLN A 342 6.10 -8.30 -22.17
CA GLN A 342 6.14 -7.57 -23.44
C GLN A 342 4.92 -6.67 -23.67
N GLY A 343 3.97 -6.66 -22.74
CA GLY A 343 2.76 -5.83 -22.80
C GLY A 343 1.49 -6.65 -23.00
N SER A 344 1.60 -7.86 -23.55
CA SER A 344 0.48 -8.78 -23.75
C SER A 344 0.74 -10.17 -23.17
N ILE A 345 -0.33 -10.84 -22.74
CA ILE A 345 -0.33 -12.27 -22.42
C ILE A 345 -0.15 -13.16 -23.65
N GLU A 346 -0.29 -12.63 -24.88
CA GLU A 346 -0.02 -13.39 -26.12
C GLU A 346 1.44 -13.83 -26.21
N ASP A 347 2.35 -13.05 -25.63
CA ASP A 347 3.78 -13.35 -25.55
C ASP A 347 4.12 -14.29 -24.37
N ALA A 348 3.14 -14.67 -23.56
CA ALA A 348 3.35 -15.53 -22.40
C ALA A 348 3.55 -16.99 -22.82
N THR A 349 4.42 -17.68 -22.11
CA THR A 349 4.82 -19.05 -22.43
C THR A 349 4.15 -20.07 -21.50
N CYS A 350 3.96 -21.28 -22.00
CA CYS A 350 3.55 -22.45 -21.22
C CYS A 350 4.46 -23.63 -21.52
N SER A 351 4.69 -24.50 -20.53
CA SER A 351 5.49 -25.71 -20.71
C SER A 351 4.79 -26.74 -21.61
N GLU A 352 3.46 -26.78 -21.58
CA GLU A 352 2.65 -27.71 -22.36
C GLU A 352 1.89 -26.96 -23.46
N ALA A 353 2.15 -27.28 -24.73
CA ALA A 353 1.52 -26.60 -25.86
C ALA A 353 -0.01 -26.79 -25.90
N ALA A 354 -0.50 -27.93 -25.39
CA ALA A 354 -1.93 -28.18 -25.29
C ALA A 354 -2.62 -27.22 -24.30
N ASP A 355 -1.95 -26.87 -23.20
CA ASP A 355 -2.46 -25.88 -22.23
C ASP A 355 -2.57 -24.51 -22.89
N THR A 356 -1.57 -24.12 -23.69
CA THR A 356 -1.59 -22.87 -24.46
C THR A 356 -2.84 -22.76 -25.32
N MET A 357 -3.14 -23.79 -26.11
CA MET A 357 -4.33 -23.79 -26.96
C MET A 357 -5.62 -23.70 -26.14
N ARG A 358 -5.74 -24.47 -25.06
CA ARG A 358 -6.95 -24.48 -24.22
C ARG A 358 -7.18 -23.15 -23.51
N ILE A 359 -6.12 -22.54 -22.99
CA ILE A 359 -6.18 -21.24 -22.30
C ILE A 359 -6.61 -20.15 -23.29
N PHE A 360 -5.94 -20.03 -24.44
CA PHE A 360 -6.31 -19.01 -25.43
C PHE A 360 -7.71 -19.25 -26.00
N GLN A 361 -8.13 -20.51 -26.17
CA GLN A 361 -9.50 -20.82 -26.58
C GLN A 361 -10.55 -20.32 -25.57
N GLU A 362 -10.27 -20.40 -24.26
CA GLU A 362 -11.21 -19.91 -23.24
C GLU A 362 -11.20 -18.38 -23.10
N ILE A 363 -10.02 -17.76 -23.19
CA ILE A 363 -9.88 -16.30 -23.18
C ILE A 363 -10.63 -15.72 -24.39
N GLY A 364 -10.42 -16.30 -25.58
CA GLY A 364 -11.04 -15.87 -26.83
C GLY A 364 -10.62 -14.45 -27.21
N GLU A 365 -11.58 -13.63 -27.64
CA GLU A 365 -11.34 -12.24 -28.06
C GLU A 365 -11.06 -11.28 -26.89
N ARG A 366 -11.06 -11.78 -25.64
CA ARG A 366 -10.92 -10.95 -24.42
C ARG A 366 -9.49 -10.74 -23.96
N THR A 367 -8.48 -11.16 -24.74
CA THR A 367 -7.06 -10.93 -24.42
C THR A 367 -6.78 -9.47 -24.06
N GLY A 368 -7.35 -8.52 -24.82
CA GLY A 368 -7.20 -7.09 -24.55
C GLY A 368 -7.72 -6.66 -23.16
N ASP A 369 -8.80 -7.25 -22.66
CA ASP A 369 -9.31 -6.97 -21.31
C ASP A 369 -8.40 -7.51 -20.20
N VAL A 370 -7.70 -8.61 -20.46
CA VAL A 370 -6.71 -9.20 -19.56
C VAL A 370 -5.47 -8.32 -19.50
N ASP A 371 -4.93 -7.98 -20.65
CA ASP A 371 -3.78 -7.09 -20.79
C ASP A 371 -4.06 -5.74 -20.14
N TYR A 372 -5.29 -5.24 -20.31
CA TYR A 372 -5.75 -4.03 -19.66
C TYR A 372 -5.78 -4.15 -18.13
N ALA A 373 -6.27 -5.26 -17.57
CA ALA A 373 -6.25 -5.49 -16.13
C ALA A 373 -4.83 -5.61 -15.56
N ILE A 374 -3.92 -6.26 -16.30
CA ILE A 374 -2.49 -6.36 -15.96
C ILE A 374 -1.84 -4.99 -16.02
N HIS A 375 -2.15 -4.19 -17.04
CA HIS A 375 -1.67 -2.81 -17.16
C HIS A 375 -2.12 -1.95 -15.97
N VAL A 376 -3.40 -2.05 -15.58
CA VAL A 376 -3.93 -1.39 -14.39
C VAL A 376 -3.18 -1.83 -13.13
N LEU A 377 -2.93 -3.14 -12.97
CA LEU A 377 -2.16 -3.67 -11.84
C LEU A 377 -0.73 -3.13 -11.80
N LEU A 378 -0.03 -3.11 -12.94
CA LEU A 378 1.33 -2.61 -13.08
C LEU A 378 1.41 -1.10 -12.77
N GLY A 379 0.50 -0.31 -13.33
CA GLY A 379 0.44 1.13 -13.13
C GLY A 379 0.04 1.50 -11.71
N ALA A 380 -1.08 0.97 -11.21
CA ALA A 380 -1.65 1.36 -9.93
C ALA A 380 -1.14 0.55 -8.73
N GLY A 381 -0.44 -0.58 -8.93
CA GLY A 381 -0.06 -1.50 -7.84
C GLY A 381 -1.20 -2.35 -7.28
N MET A 382 -2.38 -2.20 -7.84
CA MET A 382 -3.58 -2.97 -7.57
C MET A 382 -4.54 -2.84 -8.77
N SER A 383 -5.43 -3.81 -8.96
CA SER A 383 -6.48 -3.76 -9.97
C SER A 383 -7.82 -4.08 -9.30
N THR A 384 -8.69 -3.07 -9.25
CA THR A 384 -10.08 -3.18 -8.77
C THR A 384 -11.03 -2.85 -9.91
N PRO A 385 -12.30 -3.28 -9.87
CA PRO A 385 -13.30 -2.85 -10.85
C PRO A 385 -13.38 -1.32 -10.99
N THR A 386 -13.26 -0.59 -9.87
CA THR A 386 -13.24 0.87 -9.84
C THR A 386 -12.04 1.44 -10.58
N LEU A 387 -10.82 0.99 -10.26
CA LEU A 387 -9.60 1.48 -10.91
C LEU A 387 -9.55 1.15 -12.41
N ARG A 388 -10.04 -0.04 -12.81
CA ARG A 388 -10.19 -0.41 -14.21
C ARG A 388 -11.15 0.56 -14.94
N THR A 389 -12.27 0.92 -14.32
CA THR A 389 -13.23 1.90 -14.87
C THR A 389 -12.62 3.30 -14.98
N VAL A 390 -11.91 3.75 -13.93
CA VAL A 390 -11.25 5.06 -13.89
C VAL A 390 -10.16 5.18 -14.95
N ALA A 391 -9.35 4.14 -15.11
CA ALA A 391 -8.33 4.11 -16.15
C ALA A 391 -8.96 4.08 -17.56
N ARG A 392 -10.13 3.43 -17.76
CA ARG A 392 -10.83 3.43 -19.06
C ARG A 392 -11.36 4.81 -19.41
N ALA A 393 -11.61 5.64 -18.41
CA ALA A 393 -11.92 7.06 -18.58
C ALA A 393 -10.68 7.93 -18.91
N GLY A 394 -9.51 7.33 -19.14
CA GLY A 394 -8.28 8.04 -19.52
C GLY A 394 -7.53 8.71 -18.36
N VAL A 395 -7.90 8.41 -17.12
CA VAL A 395 -7.20 8.94 -15.93
C VAL A 395 -5.93 8.13 -15.69
N ASP A 396 -4.81 8.83 -15.48
CA ASP A 396 -3.56 8.21 -15.05
C ASP A 396 -3.70 7.66 -13.63
N ILE A 397 -3.70 6.33 -13.54
CA ILE A 397 -3.77 5.59 -12.29
C ILE A 397 -2.39 5.21 -11.75
N SER A 398 -1.31 5.77 -12.29
CA SER A 398 0.06 5.50 -11.86
C SER A 398 0.23 5.73 -10.36
N GLY A 399 0.45 4.64 -9.63
CA GLY A 399 0.56 4.65 -8.20
C GLY A 399 -0.73 4.98 -7.45
N ALA A 400 -1.91 4.73 -7.99
CA ALA A 400 -3.18 4.94 -7.30
C ALA A 400 -3.37 4.05 -6.06
N GLY A 401 -2.87 2.80 -6.06
CA GLY A 401 -3.00 1.84 -4.95
C GLY A 401 -2.03 2.04 -3.77
N TYR A 402 -1.50 3.26 -3.61
CA TYR A 402 -0.50 3.58 -2.61
C TYR A 402 -0.93 4.80 -1.81
N THR A 403 -0.70 4.74 -0.51
CA THR A 403 -1.11 5.78 0.42
C THR A 403 0.00 6.83 0.58
N GLU A 404 -0.41 8.10 0.63
CA GLU A 404 0.43 9.23 1.02
C GLU A 404 -0.11 9.73 2.37
N MET A 405 0.52 9.33 3.47
CA MET A 405 -0.07 9.48 4.81
C MET A 405 0.38 10.74 5.54
N ALA A 406 1.53 11.32 5.20
CA ALA A 406 2.12 12.40 6.00
C ALA A 406 1.18 13.60 6.18
N PHE A 407 0.63 14.12 5.08
CA PHE A 407 -0.28 15.26 5.11
C PHE A 407 -1.64 14.93 5.75
N PRO A 408 -2.34 13.84 5.38
CA PRO A 408 -3.56 13.43 6.07
C PRO A 408 -3.37 13.23 7.57
N CYS A 409 -2.26 12.64 8.02
CA CYS A 409 -1.96 12.48 9.44
C CYS A 409 -1.74 13.82 10.15
N LEU A 410 -1.07 14.78 9.50
CA LEU A 410 -0.89 16.13 10.04
C LEU A 410 -2.24 16.86 10.20
N ASP A 411 -3.13 16.72 9.21
CA ASP A 411 -4.42 17.40 9.23
C ASP A 411 -5.43 16.76 10.19
N LEU A 412 -5.58 15.42 10.14
CA LEU A 412 -6.54 14.69 10.99
C LEU A 412 -6.08 14.54 12.44
N GLY A 413 -4.80 14.74 12.74
CA GLY A 413 -4.28 14.69 14.11
C GLY A 413 -4.04 16.09 14.67
N PRO A 414 -2.82 16.64 14.56
CA PRO A 414 -2.45 17.92 15.16
C PRO A 414 -3.36 19.10 14.77
N PHE A 415 -3.72 19.26 13.48
CA PHE A 415 -4.59 20.37 13.07
C PHE A 415 -6.03 20.20 13.54
N LEU A 416 -6.53 18.97 13.62
CA LEU A 416 -7.84 18.69 14.22
C LEU A 416 -7.85 19.07 15.71
N ILE A 417 -6.85 18.64 16.48
CA ILE A 417 -6.72 18.99 17.91
C ILE A 417 -6.65 20.50 18.09
N HIS A 418 -5.86 21.18 17.25
CA HIS A 418 -5.75 22.64 17.28
C HIS A 418 -7.10 23.31 16.97
N SER A 419 -7.82 22.82 15.96
CA SER A 419 -9.12 23.38 15.55
C SER A 419 -10.19 23.18 16.62
N VAL A 420 -10.25 22.00 17.23
CA VAL A 420 -11.13 21.72 18.38
C VAL A 420 -10.80 22.65 19.54
N SER A 421 -9.52 22.83 19.87
CA SER A 421 -9.09 23.73 20.95
C SER A 421 -9.52 25.18 20.66
N LEU A 422 -9.40 25.63 19.41
CA LEU A 422 -9.84 26.96 19.00
C LEU A 422 -11.36 27.11 19.13
N VAL A 423 -12.16 26.12 18.71
CA VAL A 423 -13.62 26.15 18.83
C VAL A 423 -14.03 26.18 20.30
N LEU A 424 -13.48 25.29 21.13
CA LEU A 424 -13.81 25.20 22.56
C LEU A 424 -13.45 26.46 23.34
N THR A 425 -12.37 27.14 22.96
CA THR A 425 -11.98 28.42 23.59
C THR A 425 -12.75 29.62 23.04
N SER A 426 -13.17 29.58 21.78
CA SER A 426 -13.85 30.69 21.12
C SER A 426 -15.34 30.76 21.46
N VAL A 427 -16.05 29.62 21.51
CA VAL A 427 -17.50 29.59 21.74
C VAL A 427 -17.92 30.24 23.07
N PRO A 428 -17.25 30.01 24.21
CA PRO A 428 -17.64 30.63 25.48
C PRO A 428 -17.28 32.12 25.56
N VAL A 429 -16.21 32.54 24.88
CA VAL A 429 -15.66 33.90 24.97
C VAL A 429 -16.41 34.86 24.05
N TYR A 430 -16.85 34.39 22.90
CA TYR A 430 -17.52 35.21 21.90
C TYR A 430 -19.04 35.03 21.95
N ARG A 431 -19.77 36.12 22.24
CA ARG A 431 -21.26 36.14 22.17
C ARG A 431 -21.74 35.76 20.76
N LEU A 432 -23.01 35.37 20.65
CA LEU A 432 -23.72 35.04 19.39
C LEU A 432 -23.46 36.03 18.24
N GLN A 433 -23.21 37.32 18.53
CA GLN A 433 -22.91 38.35 17.54
C GLN A 433 -21.58 38.17 16.77
N GLN A 434 -20.66 37.30 17.23
CA GLN A 434 -19.38 37.04 16.56
C GLN A 434 -19.26 35.60 16.04
N CYS A 435 -20.38 35.00 15.65
CA CYS A 435 -20.44 33.63 15.15
C CYS A 435 -19.56 33.37 13.91
N TYR A 436 -19.33 34.40 13.09
CA TYR A 436 -18.45 34.32 11.92
C TYR A 436 -17.02 33.87 12.24
N ARG A 437 -16.56 34.02 13.50
CA ARG A 437 -15.21 33.59 13.93
C ARG A 437 -15.08 32.09 14.15
N TRP A 438 -16.11 31.46 14.71
CA TRP A 438 -16.02 30.05 15.12
C TRP A 438 -16.79 29.09 14.20
N ILE A 439 -17.78 29.58 13.42
CA ILE A 439 -18.53 28.74 12.48
C ILE A 439 -17.62 28.06 11.44
N PRO A 440 -16.71 28.76 10.74
CA PRO A 440 -15.83 28.11 9.76
C PRO A 440 -14.93 27.04 10.38
N CYS A 441 -14.39 27.31 11.58
CA CYS A 441 -13.57 26.35 12.33
C CYS A 441 -14.37 25.11 12.75
N LEU A 442 -15.61 25.29 13.20
CA LEU A 442 -16.51 24.20 13.57
C LEU A 442 -16.83 23.33 12.34
N LEU A 443 -17.21 23.95 11.22
CA LEU A 443 -17.53 23.23 9.98
C LEU A 443 -16.31 22.46 9.44
N SER A 444 -15.12 23.08 9.44
CA SER A 444 -13.88 22.40 9.08
C SER A 444 -13.57 21.22 10.01
N THR A 445 -13.84 21.36 11.32
CA THR A 445 -13.67 20.28 12.29
C THR A 445 -14.62 19.11 12.02
N CYS A 446 -15.90 19.39 11.79
CA CYS A 446 -16.88 18.38 11.41
C CYS A 446 -16.48 17.67 10.09
N ALA A 447 -16.01 18.42 9.10
CA ALA A 447 -15.56 17.87 7.83
C ALA A 447 -14.39 16.87 8.00
N ARG A 448 -13.40 17.19 8.86
CA ARG A 448 -12.31 16.25 9.19
C ARG A 448 -12.79 14.97 9.88
N LEU A 449 -13.76 15.07 10.79
CA LEU A 449 -14.35 13.90 11.42
C LEU A 449 -15.09 13.02 10.41
N ILE A 450 -15.81 13.63 9.47
CA ILE A 450 -16.45 12.91 8.36
C ILE A 450 -15.40 12.21 7.50
N LEU A 451 -14.31 12.89 7.12
CA LEU A 451 -13.20 12.28 6.36
C LEU A 451 -12.58 11.08 7.09
N LEU A 452 -12.38 11.18 8.41
CA LEU A 452 -11.86 10.08 9.23
C LEU A 452 -12.82 8.88 9.22
N ILE A 453 -14.13 9.11 9.35
CA ILE A 453 -15.15 8.06 9.28
C ILE A 453 -15.18 7.44 7.86
N SER A 454 -15.11 8.25 6.81
CA SER A 454 -15.04 7.78 5.43
C SER A 454 -13.82 6.89 5.20
N LEU A 455 -12.63 7.31 5.64
CA LEU A 455 -11.42 6.48 5.58
C LEU A 455 -11.60 5.13 6.27
N TRP A 456 -12.25 5.11 7.43
CA TRP A 456 -12.45 3.86 8.16
C TRP A 456 -13.42 2.90 7.45
N ARG A 457 -14.46 3.43 6.78
CA ARG A 457 -15.50 2.61 6.13
C ARG A 457 -15.19 2.25 4.67
N SER A 458 -14.33 3.01 3.99
CA SER A 458 -14.05 2.81 2.56
C SER A 458 -13.26 1.54 2.28
N ALA A 459 -13.42 1.01 1.06
CA ALA A 459 -12.58 -0.05 0.51
C ALA A 459 -11.11 0.43 0.35
N ASN A 460 -10.17 -0.49 0.13
CA ASN A 460 -8.74 -0.17 0.14
C ASN A 460 -8.31 0.80 -0.97
N ASP A 461 -8.87 0.68 -2.17
CA ASP A 461 -8.61 1.60 -3.28
C ASP A 461 -9.20 3.00 -3.01
N GLU A 462 -10.44 3.06 -2.51
CA GLU A 462 -11.09 4.32 -2.10
C GLU A 462 -10.35 4.99 -0.92
N ARG A 463 -9.79 4.22 0.02
CA ARG A 463 -8.91 4.76 1.07
C ARG A 463 -7.65 5.40 0.48
N CYS A 464 -7.01 4.75 -0.48
CA CYS A 464 -5.83 5.29 -1.14
C CYS A 464 -6.17 6.59 -1.89
N PHE A 465 -7.32 6.62 -2.58
CA PHE A 465 -7.86 7.81 -3.22
C PHE A 465 -8.07 8.96 -2.24
N ILE A 466 -8.81 8.73 -1.14
CA ILE A 466 -9.09 9.78 -0.14
C ILE A 466 -7.79 10.31 0.45
N LEU A 467 -6.84 9.44 0.81
CA LEU A 467 -5.56 9.86 1.37
C LEU A 467 -4.74 10.70 0.38
N LYS A 468 -4.70 10.32 -0.90
CA LYS A 468 -4.01 11.09 -1.94
C LYS A 468 -4.66 12.45 -2.20
N MET A 469 -5.98 12.47 -2.36
CA MET A 469 -6.77 13.70 -2.51
C MET A 469 -6.48 14.65 -1.35
N MET A 470 -6.56 14.14 -0.11
CA MET A 470 -6.23 14.91 1.08
C MET A 470 -4.78 15.41 1.02
N ALA A 471 -3.80 14.55 0.72
CA ALA A 471 -2.40 14.94 0.66
C ALA A 471 -2.15 16.10 -0.32
N LYS A 472 -2.74 16.08 -1.52
CA LYS A 472 -2.60 17.16 -2.50
C LYS A 472 -3.30 18.45 -2.06
N MET A 473 -4.55 18.34 -1.62
CA MET A 473 -5.33 19.51 -1.21
C MET A 473 -4.73 20.17 0.04
N ILE A 474 -4.22 19.37 0.98
CA ILE A 474 -3.49 19.84 2.17
C ILE A 474 -2.18 20.50 1.78
N ALA A 475 -1.36 19.85 0.96
CA ALA A 475 -0.10 20.44 0.49
C ALA A 475 -0.35 21.81 -0.18
N MET A 476 -1.38 21.91 -1.02
CA MET A 476 -1.78 23.15 -1.67
C MET A 476 -2.19 24.23 -0.66
N TYR A 477 -3.13 23.96 0.25
CA TYR A 477 -3.57 25.01 1.17
C TYR A 477 -2.49 25.35 2.20
N VAL A 478 -1.65 24.41 2.65
CA VAL A 478 -0.51 24.70 3.54
C VAL A 478 0.49 25.59 2.81
N GLY A 479 0.83 25.26 1.56
CA GLY A 479 1.73 26.06 0.72
C GLY A 479 1.22 27.48 0.46
N LEU A 480 -0.11 27.69 0.43
CA LEU A 480 -0.71 29.02 0.27
C LEU A 480 -0.85 29.79 1.60
N THR A 481 -1.31 29.11 2.66
CA THR A 481 -1.67 29.77 3.93
C THR A 481 -0.45 30.09 4.79
N PHE A 482 0.58 29.23 4.83
CA PHE A 482 1.75 29.45 5.68
C PHE A 482 2.56 30.69 5.29
N PRO A 483 2.87 30.95 4.00
CA PRO A 483 3.54 32.19 3.61
C PRO A 483 2.72 33.44 3.95
N LEU A 484 1.39 33.39 3.81
CA LEU A 484 0.53 34.50 4.21
C LEU A 484 0.61 34.76 5.71
N VAL A 485 0.61 33.72 6.53
CA VAL A 485 0.79 33.85 7.99
C VAL A 485 2.14 34.49 8.32
N VAL A 486 3.21 34.10 7.63
CA VAL A 486 4.55 34.72 7.79
C VAL A 486 4.52 36.20 7.40
N ILE A 487 3.91 36.54 6.27
CA ILE A 487 3.79 37.93 5.80
C ILE A 487 3.02 38.78 6.81
N PHE A 488 1.89 38.29 7.31
CA PHE A 488 1.10 39.01 8.32
C PHE A 488 1.86 39.18 9.64
N GLN A 489 2.66 38.19 10.02
CA GLN A 489 3.53 38.28 11.18
C GLN A 489 4.61 39.36 11.00
N ILE A 490 5.27 39.40 9.83
CA ILE A 490 6.31 40.40 9.53
C ILE A 490 5.73 41.81 9.45
N ALA A 491 4.56 41.96 8.81
CA ALA A 491 3.89 43.24 8.65
C ALA A 491 3.34 43.79 9.98
N SER A 492 3.35 42.99 11.07
CA SER A 492 2.72 43.29 12.35
C SER A 492 1.23 43.69 12.20
N SER A 493 0.60 43.34 11.07
CA SER A 493 -0.74 43.73 10.72
C SER A 493 -1.72 42.70 11.25
N ARG A 494 -2.30 42.99 12.42
CA ARG A 494 -3.38 42.17 12.99
C ARG A 494 -4.70 42.49 12.30
N ASN A 495 -4.86 42.02 11.07
CA ASN A 495 -6.13 42.13 10.36
C ASN A 495 -7.01 40.90 10.65
N GLU A 496 -8.06 41.08 11.44
CA GLU A 496 -9.01 40.00 11.76
C GLU A 496 -9.66 39.40 10.51
N TRP A 497 -9.86 40.22 9.47
CA TRP A 497 -10.42 39.76 8.20
C TRP A 497 -9.51 38.77 7.47
N SER A 498 -8.19 38.90 7.63
CA SER A 498 -7.24 37.96 7.06
C SER A 498 -7.37 36.58 7.71
N PHE A 499 -7.51 36.52 9.04
CA PHE A 499 -7.72 35.26 9.75
C PHE A 499 -9.04 34.62 9.35
N PHE A 500 -10.12 35.41 9.31
CA PHE A 500 -11.42 34.94 8.83
C PHE A 500 -11.31 34.36 7.41
N GLY A 501 -10.69 35.08 6.49
CA GLY A 501 -10.46 34.61 5.12
C GLY A 501 -9.72 33.27 5.05
N ILE A 502 -8.66 33.09 5.84
CA ILE A 502 -7.92 31.82 5.93
C ILE A 502 -8.82 30.69 6.44
N THR A 503 -9.59 30.92 7.52
CA THR A 503 -10.47 29.88 8.07
C THR A 503 -11.61 29.48 7.12
N VAL A 504 -12.17 30.45 6.38
CA VAL A 504 -13.19 30.20 5.35
C VAL A 504 -12.59 29.41 4.19
N PHE A 505 -11.38 29.77 3.73
CA PHE A 505 -10.68 29.03 2.68
C PHE A 505 -10.44 27.56 3.09
N ILE A 506 -9.93 27.35 4.31
CA ILE A 506 -9.72 26.00 4.86
C ILE A 506 -11.04 25.23 4.94
N MET A 507 -12.13 25.86 5.41
CA MET A 507 -13.46 25.24 5.45
C MET A 507 -13.93 24.79 4.05
N ILE A 508 -13.83 25.66 3.04
CA ILE A 508 -14.22 25.34 1.65
C ILE A 508 -13.42 24.14 1.14
N VAL A 509 -12.11 24.14 1.35
CA VAL A 509 -11.23 23.05 0.92
C VAL A 509 -11.63 21.72 1.57
N HIS A 510 -11.93 21.70 2.87
CA HIS A 510 -12.40 20.47 3.54
C HIS A 510 -13.79 20.03 3.05
N SER A 511 -14.70 20.96 2.77
CA SER A 511 -16.01 20.63 2.20
C SER A 511 -15.87 19.97 0.82
N ILE A 512 -14.94 20.44 -0.01
CA ILE A 512 -14.62 19.81 -1.31
C ILE A 512 -14.05 18.41 -1.12
N MET A 513 -13.16 18.21 -0.13
CA MET A 513 -12.63 16.88 0.19
C MET A 513 -13.73 15.93 0.63
N VAL A 514 -14.65 16.36 1.51
CA VAL A 514 -15.79 15.54 1.95
C VAL A 514 -16.69 15.19 0.76
N GLY A 515 -17.05 16.17 -0.06
CA GLY A 515 -17.87 15.93 -1.26
C GLY A 515 -17.23 14.91 -2.21
N SER A 516 -15.93 15.05 -2.46
CA SER A 516 -15.17 14.13 -3.32
C SER A 516 -15.06 12.73 -2.72
N ALA A 517 -14.81 12.63 -1.41
CA ALA A 517 -14.78 11.34 -0.69
C ALA A 517 -16.14 10.65 -0.66
N CYS A 518 -17.24 11.40 -0.55
CA CYS A 518 -18.60 10.85 -0.59
C CYS A 518 -19.02 10.40 -2.00
N LEU A 519 -18.52 11.05 -3.06
CA LEU A 519 -18.73 10.60 -4.44
C LEU A 519 -17.95 9.32 -4.75
N GLY A 520 -16.73 9.20 -4.23
CA GLY A 520 -15.81 8.11 -4.57
C GLY A 520 -15.27 8.22 -5.99
N MET A 521 -14.28 7.40 -6.34
CA MET A 521 -13.59 7.52 -7.63
C MET A 521 -14.54 7.28 -8.82
N GLN A 522 -15.40 6.26 -8.73
CA GLN A 522 -16.27 5.87 -9.84
C GLN A 522 -17.24 6.99 -10.22
N ARG A 523 -17.94 7.59 -9.25
CA ARG A 523 -18.90 8.66 -9.54
C ARG A 523 -18.19 9.94 -9.93
N LEU A 524 -17.02 10.22 -9.35
CA LEU A 524 -16.22 11.37 -9.74
C LEU A 524 -15.79 11.26 -11.21
N ALA A 525 -15.42 10.06 -11.68
CA ALA A 525 -15.09 9.82 -13.09
C ALA A 525 -16.26 10.08 -14.04
N THR A 526 -17.50 9.87 -13.59
CA THR A 526 -18.71 10.10 -14.40
C THR A 526 -19.13 11.58 -14.49
N LEU A 527 -18.53 12.48 -13.71
CA LEU A 527 -18.86 13.91 -13.82
C LEU A 527 -18.30 14.48 -15.13
N PRO A 528 -19.14 15.10 -15.98
CA PRO A 528 -18.71 15.59 -17.28
C PRO A 528 -17.66 16.69 -17.10
N LEU A 529 -16.60 16.62 -17.92
CA LEU A 529 -15.48 17.58 -18.03
C LEU A 529 -14.59 17.73 -16.78
N ALA A 530 -15.18 17.94 -15.60
CA ALA A 530 -14.43 18.18 -14.36
C ALA A 530 -13.96 16.89 -13.68
N GLY A 531 -14.71 15.79 -13.82
CA GLY A 531 -14.46 14.54 -13.11
C GLY A 531 -13.08 13.93 -13.36
N PRO A 532 -12.75 13.56 -14.61
CA PRO A 532 -11.43 13.05 -14.96
C PRO A 532 -10.29 14.01 -14.62
N CYS A 533 -10.49 15.32 -14.78
CA CYS A 533 -9.48 16.33 -14.42
C CYS A 533 -9.21 16.36 -12.91
N MET A 534 -10.26 16.30 -12.08
CA MET A 534 -10.11 16.20 -10.62
C MET A 534 -9.42 14.90 -10.21
N LEU A 535 -9.82 13.76 -10.79
CA LEU A 535 -9.16 12.48 -10.51
C LEU A 535 -7.69 12.50 -10.93
N GLN A 536 -7.38 13.08 -12.09
CA GLN A 536 -6.00 13.25 -12.57
C GLN A 536 -5.17 14.08 -11.59
N LEU A 537 -5.74 15.17 -11.05
CA LEU A 537 -5.10 16.00 -10.04
C LEU A 537 -4.84 15.23 -8.73
N PHE A 538 -5.79 14.39 -8.30
CA PHE A 538 -5.70 13.67 -7.04
C PHE A 538 -4.83 12.42 -7.11
N LEU A 539 -4.94 11.62 -8.17
CA LEU A 539 -4.24 10.34 -8.31
C LEU A 539 -2.81 10.52 -8.84
N GLY A 540 -2.61 11.50 -9.73
CA GLY A 540 -1.34 11.76 -10.41
C GLY A 540 -0.20 12.14 -9.47
N ARG A 541 1.01 11.71 -9.84
CA ARG A 541 2.27 12.12 -9.19
C ARG A 541 3.11 12.93 -10.17
N GLY A 542 3.49 14.15 -9.78
CA GLY A 542 4.68 14.87 -10.26
C GLY A 542 4.72 15.31 -11.74
N ARG A 543 3.99 14.64 -12.63
CA ARG A 543 3.88 14.97 -14.03
C ARG A 543 2.84 16.07 -14.18
N CYS A 544 3.25 17.21 -14.74
CA CYS A 544 2.35 18.29 -15.10
C CYS A 544 1.16 17.71 -15.85
N SER A 545 -0.03 17.83 -15.25
CA SER A 545 -1.33 17.34 -15.75
C SER A 545 -1.77 17.99 -17.07
N VAL A 546 -0.86 18.68 -17.77
CA VAL A 546 -1.13 19.63 -18.86
C VAL A 546 -0.72 19.06 -20.23
N ALA A 547 -0.03 17.92 -20.31
CA ALA A 547 0.60 17.50 -21.57
C ALA A 547 0.01 16.29 -22.31
N SER A 548 -1.03 15.60 -21.83
CA SER A 548 -1.50 14.35 -22.47
C SER A 548 -2.86 14.40 -23.17
N THR A 549 -3.47 15.58 -23.37
CA THR A 549 -4.71 15.69 -24.15
C THR A 549 -4.51 15.60 -25.67
N SER A 550 -3.30 15.37 -26.16
CA SER A 550 -3.03 15.38 -27.61
C SER A 550 -1.91 14.44 -28.04
N THR A 551 -2.12 13.13 -27.91
CA THR A 551 -1.70 12.16 -28.92
C THR A 551 -2.47 10.87 -28.65
N GLY A 552 -3.56 10.69 -29.38
CA GLY A 552 -4.13 9.37 -29.57
C GLY A 552 -3.07 8.50 -30.24
N VAL A 553 -2.31 7.76 -29.44
CA VAL A 553 -1.82 6.46 -29.89
C VAL A 553 -3.05 5.58 -29.80
N ALA A 554 -3.71 5.42 -30.94
CA ALA A 554 -4.68 4.35 -31.12
C ALA A 554 -3.93 3.05 -30.83
N TRP A 555 -4.28 2.43 -29.71
CA TRP A 555 -4.01 1.02 -29.49
C TRP A 555 -5.18 0.30 -30.18
N ASP A 556 -5.03 0.13 -31.50
CA ASP A 556 -5.81 -0.82 -32.29
C ASP A 556 -5.14 -2.20 -32.19
#